data_AF-A0A3P6TSJ8-F1
#
_entry.id   AF-A0A3P6TSJ8-F1
#
_cell.length_a   1.000
_cell.length_b   1.000
_cell.length_c   1.000
_cell.angle_alpha   90.00
_cell.angle_beta   90.00
_cell.angle_gamma   90.00
#
_symmetry.space_group_name_H-M   'P 1'
#
loop_
_entity.id
_entity.type
_entity.pdbx_description
1 polymer ?
#
loop_
_entity_poly.entity_id
_entity_poly.type
_entity_poly.pdbx_seq_one_letter_code
_entity_poly.pdbx_strand_id
1 'polypeptide(L)'
;MDDSGSSSSCREKHRLETADASSLFLLKGELYRKISEQRRKATIPVKPHNKKSVLRISKEEEKKVEEEKRQRAARIRDLEKSIAQDEEQRRRVQKILEEKSEIYARLSQGEAILSGDNEPVEFLVDFNAKRREEEKQRLDDAEKAKNDESEAVHFNPSEEQRVYGVSHVPLPASETKRQEQIQELLELSKKTEVHRANRKRLLEEREKKKLEQLNRIRKRKGLEELPPFDSNVDNEAKFLDIPLPDERPAELCAEQSVAKKFIAVREWDRGKVLYDRWITKRRDERDDEFAPPSSYFR
;
A
#
# COMPACT_ATOMS: atom_id res chain seq x y z
N MET A 1 -64.75 -91.37 -11.57
CA MET A 1 -64.27 -91.19 -10.19
C MET A 1 -62.76 -91.38 -10.31
N ASP A 2 -61.93 -90.35 -10.44
CA ASP A 2 -61.97 -89.10 -9.68
C ASP A 2 -61.48 -87.89 -10.46
N ASP A 3 -62.16 -86.79 -10.13
CA ASP A 3 -62.03 -85.41 -10.55
C ASP A 3 -60.77 -84.78 -9.92
N SER A 4 -60.00 -84.03 -10.71
CA SER A 4 -59.22 -82.90 -10.15
C SER A 4 -58.86 -81.87 -11.21
N GLY A 5 -59.84 -81.04 -11.55
CA GLY A 5 -59.69 -79.58 -11.47
C GLY A 5 -58.78 -78.91 -12.48
N SER A 6 -59.26 -78.77 -13.72
CA SER A 6 -58.83 -77.70 -14.62
C SER A 6 -59.25 -76.34 -14.04
N SER A 7 -58.43 -75.76 -13.17
CA SER A 7 -58.55 -74.36 -12.77
C SER A 7 -57.97 -73.50 -13.90
N SER A 8 -58.76 -73.27 -14.94
CA SER A 8 -58.62 -72.09 -15.79
C SER A 8 -58.93 -70.86 -14.95
N SER A 9 -57.95 -70.44 -14.14
CA SER A 9 -58.00 -69.15 -13.45
C SER A 9 -57.87 -68.06 -14.50
N CYS A 10 -59.00 -67.72 -15.11
CA CYS A 10 -59.20 -66.47 -15.82
C CYS A 10 -58.91 -65.36 -14.81
N ARG A 11 -57.68 -64.83 -14.85
CA ARG A 11 -57.23 -63.74 -13.97
C ARG A 11 -58.28 -62.63 -14.05
N GLU A 12 -58.91 -62.33 -12.91
CA GLU A 12 -59.77 -61.17 -12.76
C GLU A 12 -58.97 -59.92 -13.17
N LYS A 13 -59.42 -59.25 -14.22
CA LYS A 13 -58.79 -58.01 -14.67
C LYS A 13 -59.22 -56.91 -13.72
N HIS A 14 -58.42 -56.67 -12.68
CA HIS A 14 -58.61 -55.50 -11.82
C HIS A 14 -58.39 -54.24 -12.67
N ARG A 15 -59.47 -53.47 -12.88
CA ARG A 15 -59.39 -52.14 -13.49
C ARG A 15 -58.77 -51.20 -12.47
N LEU A 16 -57.64 -50.60 -12.82
CA LEU A 16 -57.01 -49.55 -12.04
C LEU A 16 -57.47 -48.21 -12.61
N GLU A 17 -58.29 -47.50 -11.84
CA GLU A 17 -58.65 -46.12 -12.16
C GLU A 17 -57.62 -45.19 -11.52
N THR A 18 -56.92 -44.42 -12.35
CA THR A 18 -55.94 -43.43 -11.90
C THR A 18 -56.33 -42.06 -12.42
N ALA A 19 -56.36 -41.05 -11.56
CA ALA A 19 -56.71 -39.68 -11.95
C ALA A 19 -55.67 -39.03 -12.90
N ASP A 20 -54.42 -39.51 -12.88
CA ASP A 20 -53.30 -38.90 -13.58
C ASP A 20 -52.57 -39.90 -14.48
N ALA A 21 -52.42 -39.57 -15.76
CA ALA A 21 -51.88 -40.50 -16.77
C ALA A 21 -50.41 -40.84 -16.54
N SER A 22 -49.66 -39.95 -15.88
CA SER A 22 -48.26 -40.11 -15.52
C SER A 22 -48.02 -41.32 -14.59
N SER A 23 -48.97 -41.59 -13.69
CA SER A 23 -48.92 -42.70 -12.72
C SER A 23 -48.90 -44.07 -13.39
N LEU A 24 -49.65 -44.23 -14.50
CA LEU A 24 -49.68 -45.47 -15.28
C LEU A 24 -48.34 -45.76 -15.96
N PHE A 25 -47.65 -44.72 -16.45
CA PHE A 25 -46.33 -44.88 -17.08
C PHE A 25 -45.26 -45.28 -16.06
N LEU A 26 -45.31 -44.71 -14.84
CA LEU A 26 -44.42 -45.09 -13.75
C LEU A 26 -44.64 -46.55 -13.34
N LEU A 27 -45.89 -46.96 -13.12
CA LEU A 27 -46.24 -48.35 -12.76
C LEU A 27 -45.83 -49.34 -13.86
N LYS A 28 -46.03 -48.98 -15.13
CA LYS A 28 -45.57 -49.77 -16.28
C LYS A 28 -44.04 -49.90 -16.29
N GLY A 29 -43.31 -48.83 -15.98
CA GLY A 29 -41.85 -48.83 -15.86
C GLY A 29 -41.36 -49.76 -14.74
N GLU A 30 -41.98 -49.71 -13.57
CA GLU A 30 -41.68 -50.61 -12.45
C GLU A 30 -41.97 -52.07 -12.77
N LEU A 31 -43.07 -52.36 -13.47
CA LEU A 31 -43.42 -53.71 -13.90
C LEU A 31 -42.35 -54.29 -14.84
N TYR A 32 -41.87 -53.51 -15.82
CA TYR A 32 -40.77 -53.96 -16.68
C TYR A 32 -39.47 -54.19 -15.90
N ARG A 33 -39.15 -53.32 -14.93
CA ARG A 33 -37.99 -53.54 -14.04
C ARG A 33 -38.12 -54.84 -13.27
N LYS A 34 -39.27 -55.10 -12.64
CA LYS A 34 -39.53 -56.35 -11.89
C LYS A 34 -39.45 -57.60 -12.76
N ILE A 35 -39.98 -57.56 -13.99
CA ILE A 35 -39.85 -58.66 -14.94
C ILE A 35 -38.38 -58.90 -15.29
N SER A 36 -37.61 -57.84 -15.53
CA SER A 36 -36.18 -57.96 -15.83
C SER A 36 -35.39 -58.53 -14.64
N GLU A 37 -35.73 -58.14 -13.41
CA GLU A 37 -35.13 -58.68 -12.19
C GLU A 37 -35.47 -60.15 -11.98
N GLN A 38 -36.72 -60.56 -12.22
CA GLN A 38 -37.11 -61.97 -12.14
C GLN A 38 -36.41 -62.81 -13.20
N ARG A 39 -36.29 -62.30 -14.42
CA ARG A 39 -35.52 -62.96 -15.49
C ARG A 39 -34.05 -63.11 -15.08
N ARG A 40 -33.44 -62.06 -14.51
CA ARG A 40 -32.07 -62.11 -13.96
C ARG A 40 -31.94 -63.10 -12.81
N LYS A 41 -32.90 -63.16 -11.90
CA LYS A 41 -32.91 -64.12 -10.77
C LYS A 41 -33.08 -65.56 -11.24
N ALA A 42 -33.90 -65.80 -12.27
CA ALA A 42 -34.10 -67.13 -12.86
C ALA A 42 -32.91 -67.61 -13.73
N THR A 43 -32.08 -66.69 -14.24
CA THR A 43 -30.89 -66.99 -15.07
C THR A 43 -29.59 -67.16 -14.27
N ILE A 44 -29.64 -67.23 -12.94
CA ILE A 44 -28.48 -67.61 -12.12
C ILE A 44 -28.61 -69.09 -11.72
N PRO A 45 -28.12 -70.03 -12.54
CA PRO A 45 -27.83 -71.38 -12.06
C PRO A 45 -26.57 -71.32 -11.19
N VAL A 46 -26.71 -71.75 -9.93
CA VAL A 46 -25.59 -71.99 -9.01
C VAL A 46 -24.71 -73.10 -9.60
N LYS A 47 -23.49 -72.76 -10.02
CA LYS A 47 -22.39 -73.73 -10.22
C LYS A 47 -21.12 -73.17 -9.57
N PRO A 48 -20.47 -73.90 -8.64
CA PRO A 48 -19.22 -73.46 -8.04
C PRO A 48 -18.10 -73.80 -9.01
N HIS A 49 -17.52 -72.78 -9.65
CA HIS A 49 -16.31 -72.96 -10.43
C HIS A 49 -15.13 -72.39 -9.63
N ASN A 50 -14.17 -73.25 -9.30
CA ASN A 50 -12.86 -72.93 -8.74
C ASN A 50 -12.04 -72.05 -9.70
N LYS A 51 -12.46 -70.81 -9.86
CA LYS A 51 -11.63 -69.73 -10.39
C LYS A 51 -11.33 -68.87 -9.17
N LYS A 52 -10.04 -68.70 -8.85
CA LYS A 52 -9.62 -67.74 -7.83
C LYS A 52 -10.26 -66.41 -8.22
N SER A 53 -11.31 -66.04 -7.48
CA SER A 53 -12.00 -64.78 -7.66
C SER A 53 -10.95 -63.70 -7.48
N VAL A 54 -10.66 -62.92 -8.51
CA VAL A 54 -9.75 -61.76 -8.46
C VAL A 54 -10.18 -60.77 -7.36
N LEU A 55 -11.39 -60.93 -6.81
CA LEU A 55 -11.97 -60.18 -5.71
C LEU A 55 -11.78 -60.81 -4.31
N ARG A 56 -11.15 -61.99 -4.18
CA ARG A 56 -10.90 -62.64 -2.88
C ARG A 56 -9.42 -62.57 -2.54
N ILE A 57 -9.12 -61.69 -1.59
CA ILE A 57 -7.80 -61.48 -1.00
C ILE A 57 -7.43 -62.74 -0.21
N SER A 58 -6.20 -63.21 -0.34
CA SER A 58 -5.68 -64.33 0.45
C SER A 58 -5.47 -63.93 1.91
N LYS A 59 -5.53 -64.89 2.84
CA LYS A 59 -5.31 -64.65 4.28
C LYS A 59 -3.94 -64.00 4.59
N GLU A 60 -2.95 -64.21 3.73
CA GLU A 60 -1.63 -63.58 3.84
C GLU A 60 -1.64 -62.12 3.38
N GLU A 61 -2.37 -61.81 2.31
CA GLU A 61 -2.57 -60.43 1.84
C GLU A 61 -3.42 -59.62 2.83
N GLU A 62 -4.41 -60.23 3.49
CA GLU A 62 -5.17 -59.57 4.57
C GLU A 62 -4.25 -59.12 5.71
N LYS A 63 -3.31 -59.99 6.13
CA LYS A 63 -2.30 -59.63 7.16
C LYS A 63 -1.38 -58.49 6.70
N LYS A 64 -0.93 -58.52 5.44
CA LYS A 64 -0.12 -57.43 4.88
C LYS A 64 -0.88 -56.10 4.85
N VAL A 65 -2.17 -56.14 4.50
CA VAL A 65 -3.04 -54.96 4.52
C VAL A 65 -3.26 -54.46 5.95
N GLU A 66 -3.39 -55.35 6.93
CA GLU A 66 -3.48 -54.96 8.35
C GLU A 66 -2.19 -54.32 8.86
N GLU A 67 -1.03 -54.88 8.52
CA GLU A 67 0.28 -54.32 8.85
C GLU A 67 0.47 -52.95 8.21
N GLU A 68 0.11 -52.80 6.92
CA GLU A 68 0.16 -51.52 6.23
C GLU A 68 -0.81 -50.50 6.85
N LYS A 69 -2.02 -50.92 7.24
CA LYS A 69 -2.97 -50.07 7.98
C LYS A 69 -2.40 -49.62 9.32
N ARG A 70 -1.72 -50.51 10.06
CA ARG A 70 -1.04 -50.17 11.33
C ARG A 70 0.09 -49.17 11.10
N GLN A 71 0.90 -49.37 10.07
CA GLN A 71 1.97 -48.44 9.70
C GLN A 71 1.44 -47.07 9.26
N ARG A 72 0.37 -47.05 8.45
CA ARG A 72 -0.33 -45.82 8.06
C ARG A 72 -0.91 -45.10 9.28
N ALA A 73 -1.54 -45.83 10.20
CA ALA A 73 -2.08 -45.26 11.44
C ALA A 73 -0.97 -44.70 12.35
N ALA A 74 0.18 -45.38 12.46
CA ALA A 74 1.34 -44.87 13.19
C ALA A 74 1.86 -43.57 12.55
N ARG A 75 2.01 -43.54 11.22
CA ARG A 75 2.42 -42.33 10.48
C ARG A 75 1.45 -41.18 10.70
N ILE A 76 0.15 -41.44 10.66
CA ILE A 76 -0.88 -40.42 10.92
C ILE A 76 -0.73 -39.86 12.34
N ARG A 77 -0.57 -40.72 13.36
CA ARG A 77 -0.36 -40.27 14.74
C ARG A 77 0.90 -39.43 14.91
N ASP A 78 1.99 -39.79 14.24
CA ASP A 78 3.24 -39.03 14.32
C ASP A 78 3.10 -37.66 13.63
N LEU A 79 2.39 -37.59 12.49
CA LEU A 79 2.03 -36.33 11.83
C LEU A 79 1.11 -35.47 12.70
N GLU A 80 0.09 -36.06 13.34
CA GLU A 80 -0.80 -35.36 14.27
C GLU A 80 -0.03 -34.75 15.45
N LYS A 81 0.95 -35.47 16.01
CA LYS A 81 1.83 -34.93 17.06
C LYS A 81 2.66 -33.76 16.56
N SER A 82 3.22 -33.85 15.35
CA SER A 82 3.99 -32.76 14.74
C SER A 82 3.11 -31.52 14.52
N ILE A 83 1.89 -31.71 14.02
CA ILE A 83 0.93 -30.62 13.81
C ILE A 83 0.55 -29.98 15.14
N ALA A 84 0.28 -30.77 16.17
CA ALA A 84 -0.02 -30.25 17.51
C ALA A 84 1.14 -29.42 18.09
N GLN A 85 2.39 -29.88 17.92
CA GLN A 85 3.58 -29.11 18.32
C GLN A 85 3.70 -27.80 17.55
N ASP A 86 3.48 -27.81 16.23
CA ASP A 86 3.50 -26.62 15.39
C ASP A 86 2.40 -25.62 15.77
N GLU A 87 1.20 -26.11 16.07
CA GLU A 87 0.08 -25.29 16.57
C GLU A 87 0.41 -24.66 17.92
N GLU A 88 1.02 -25.39 18.84
CA GLU A 88 1.51 -24.83 20.11
C GLU A 88 2.57 -23.75 19.88
N GLN A 89 3.52 -23.96 18.96
CA GLN A 89 4.51 -22.93 18.63
C GLN A 89 3.84 -21.67 18.07
N ARG A 90 2.86 -21.83 17.18
CA ARG A 90 2.10 -20.69 16.63
C ARG A 90 1.39 -19.91 17.73
N ARG A 91 0.75 -20.59 18.68
CA ARG A 91 0.10 -19.95 19.84
C ARG A 91 1.11 -19.19 20.71
N ARG A 92 2.29 -19.76 20.97
CA ARG A 92 3.36 -19.08 21.72
C ARG A 92 3.84 -17.82 21.00
N VAL A 93 4.08 -17.91 19.69
CA VAL A 93 4.48 -16.77 18.86
C VAL A 93 3.40 -15.68 18.86
N GLN A 94 2.14 -16.07 18.75
CA GLN A 94 1.01 -15.14 18.82
C GLN A 94 0.97 -14.42 20.16
N LYS A 95 1.10 -15.15 21.27
CA LYS A 95 1.12 -14.55 22.62
C LYS A 95 2.28 -13.56 22.79
N ILE A 96 3.47 -13.92 22.31
CA ILE A 96 4.64 -13.02 22.33
C ILE A 96 4.37 -11.76 21.49
N LEU A 97 3.69 -11.89 20.35
CA LEU A 97 3.34 -10.75 19.50
C LEU A 97 2.32 -9.84 20.19
N GLU A 98 1.31 -10.42 20.83
CA GLU A 98 0.31 -9.70 21.63
C GLU A 98 0.99 -8.93 22.77
N GLU A 99 1.82 -9.59 23.59
CA GLU A 99 2.60 -8.97 24.67
C GLU A 99 3.50 -7.83 24.15
N LYS A 100 4.20 -8.04 23.03
CA LYS A 100 5.00 -6.99 22.39
C LYS A 100 4.14 -5.81 21.94
N SER A 101 2.97 -6.07 21.35
CA SER A 101 2.08 -5.01 20.89
C SER A 101 1.51 -4.17 22.04
N GLU A 102 1.17 -4.81 23.17
CA GLU A 102 0.76 -4.12 24.40
C GLU A 102 1.89 -3.25 24.96
N ILE A 103 3.12 -3.78 24.97
CA ILE A 103 4.33 -3.05 25.38
C ILE A 103 4.52 -1.80 24.51
N TYR A 104 4.41 -1.92 23.18
CA TYR A 104 4.52 -0.76 22.28
C TYR A 104 3.40 0.26 22.50
N ALA A 105 2.17 -0.19 22.73
CA ALA A 105 1.05 0.69 23.06
C ALA A 105 1.31 1.49 24.35
N ARG A 106 1.77 0.83 25.42
CA ARG A 106 2.14 1.48 26.69
C ARG A 106 3.28 2.48 26.51
N LEU A 107 4.32 2.12 25.76
CA LEU A 107 5.43 3.04 25.43
C LEU A 107 4.96 4.25 24.64
N SER A 108 4.04 4.06 23.67
CA SER A 108 3.47 5.17 22.90
C SER A 108 2.61 6.11 23.76
N GLN A 109 1.99 5.58 24.82
CA GLN A 109 1.23 6.37 25.79
C GLN A 109 2.16 7.11 26.77
N GLY A 110 3.43 6.69 26.85
CA GLY A 110 4.46 7.25 27.73
C GLY A 110 4.49 6.60 29.11
N GLU A 111 3.94 5.40 29.25
CA GLU A 111 4.04 4.60 30.47
C GLU A 111 5.43 3.96 30.56
N ALA A 112 6.07 4.07 31.74
CA ALA A 112 7.37 3.47 31.98
C ALA A 112 7.22 1.95 32.19
N ILE A 113 7.94 1.16 31.40
CA ILE A 113 8.00 -0.29 31.61
C ILE A 113 8.94 -0.55 32.77
N LEU A 114 8.42 -1.23 33.78
CA LEU A 114 9.19 -1.66 34.93
C LEU A 114 9.81 -3.03 34.65
N SER A 115 11.11 -3.17 34.88
CA SER A 115 11.76 -4.47 34.99
C SER A 115 11.34 -5.19 36.28
N GLY A 116 11.68 -6.48 36.41
CA GLY A 116 11.37 -7.28 37.61
C GLY A 116 11.83 -6.65 38.93
N ASP A 117 12.82 -5.76 38.90
CA ASP A 117 13.34 -5.02 40.05
C ASP A 117 12.65 -3.66 40.29
N ASN A 118 11.52 -3.41 39.61
CA ASN A 118 10.78 -2.13 39.60
C ASN A 118 11.57 -0.93 39.12
N GLU A 119 12.71 -1.15 38.46
CA GLU A 119 13.46 -0.10 37.79
C GLU A 119 12.88 0.16 36.39
N PRO A 120 12.75 1.43 35.97
CA PRO A 120 12.32 1.77 34.63
C PRO A 120 13.36 1.25 33.62
N VAL A 121 12.89 0.52 32.61
CA VAL A 121 13.74 0.08 31.50
C VAL A 121 14.20 1.30 30.70
N GLU A 122 15.49 1.59 30.73
CA GLU A 122 16.09 2.63 29.89
C GLU A 122 16.20 2.15 28.45
N PHE A 123 15.63 2.93 27.52
CA PHE A 123 15.71 2.67 26.09
C PHE A 123 16.66 3.66 25.44
N LEU A 124 17.44 3.20 24.45
CA LEU A 124 18.28 4.08 23.63
C LEU A 124 17.46 5.10 22.81
N VAL A 125 16.18 4.80 22.59
CA VAL A 125 15.25 5.64 21.83
C VAL A 125 14.27 6.32 22.78
N ASP A 126 14.18 7.64 22.67
CA ASP A 126 13.21 8.45 23.41
C ASP A 126 11.79 8.29 22.82
N PHE A 127 10.97 7.39 23.38
CA PHE A 127 9.57 7.23 22.95
C PHE A 127 8.71 8.49 23.20
N ASN A 128 9.11 9.33 24.16
CA ASN A 128 8.44 10.58 24.47
C ASN A 128 8.75 11.71 23.47
N ALA A 129 9.72 11.54 22.56
CA ALA A 129 10.10 12.57 21.60
C ALA A 129 8.96 12.97 20.66
N LYS A 130 8.21 11.97 20.15
CA LYS A 130 7.08 12.22 19.24
C LYS A 130 5.96 12.99 19.92
N ARG A 131 5.64 12.65 21.17
CA ARG A 131 4.61 13.35 21.95
C ARG A 131 4.98 14.81 22.21
N ARG A 132 6.24 15.09 22.56
CA ARG A 132 6.75 16.47 22.71
C ARG A 132 6.64 17.26 21.40
N GLU A 133 6.90 16.60 20.28
CA GLU A 133 6.77 17.22 18.95
C GLU A 133 5.30 17.52 18.61
N GLU A 134 4.38 16.58 18.85
CA GLU A 134 2.94 16.78 18.65
C GLU A 134 2.40 17.90 19.55
N GLU A 135 2.77 17.93 20.83
CA GLU A 135 2.38 19.00 21.76
C GLU A 135 2.91 20.36 21.28
N LYS A 136 4.18 20.41 20.85
CA LYS A 136 4.76 21.62 20.26
C LYS A 136 4.00 22.05 19.01
N GLN A 137 3.66 21.13 18.10
CA GLN A 137 2.86 21.45 16.91
C GLN A 137 1.49 22.01 17.30
N ARG A 138 0.82 21.43 18.31
CA ARG A 138 -0.47 21.95 18.79
C ARG A 138 -0.34 23.35 19.39
N LEU A 139 0.75 23.64 20.09
CA LEU A 139 1.05 24.99 20.59
C LEU A 139 1.34 25.95 19.44
N ASP A 140 2.21 25.57 18.50
CA ASP A 140 2.55 26.36 17.33
C ASP A 140 1.29 26.66 16.48
N ASP A 141 0.38 25.69 16.33
CA ASP A 141 -0.88 25.87 15.61
C ASP A 141 -1.88 26.74 16.39
N ALA A 142 -1.91 26.64 17.73
CA ALA A 142 -2.70 27.53 18.56
C ALA A 142 -2.14 28.97 18.57
N GLU A 143 -0.83 29.13 18.53
CA GLU A 143 -0.17 30.44 18.35
C GLU A 143 -0.45 31.02 16.98
N LYS A 144 -0.36 30.21 15.91
CA LYS A 144 -0.78 30.63 14.57
C LYS A 144 -2.24 31.01 14.52
N ALA A 145 -3.15 30.24 15.14
CA ALA A 145 -4.57 30.61 15.17
C ALA A 145 -4.79 31.96 15.89
N LYS A 146 -4.08 32.22 16.99
CA LYS A 146 -4.11 33.53 17.67
C LYS A 146 -3.49 34.65 16.83
N ASN A 147 -2.41 34.36 16.11
CA ASN A 147 -1.80 35.31 15.18
C ASN A 147 -2.71 35.57 13.98
N ASP A 148 -3.35 34.56 13.40
CA ASP A 148 -4.32 34.71 12.31
C ASP A 148 -5.53 35.55 12.76
N GLU A 149 -6.00 35.38 14.00
CA GLU A 149 -7.02 36.22 14.63
C GLU A 149 -6.58 37.68 14.82
N SER A 150 -5.28 37.96 14.88
CA SER A 150 -4.72 39.31 15.10
C SER A 150 -4.05 39.95 13.87
N GLU A 151 -3.62 39.16 12.88
CA GLU A 151 -2.86 39.60 11.70
C GLU A 151 -3.74 39.81 10.46
N ALA A 152 -4.99 39.33 10.46
CA ALA A 152 -5.90 39.46 9.32
C ALA A 152 -6.60 40.84 9.21
N VAL A 153 -5.91 41.93 9.56
CA VAL A 153 -6.35 43.29 9.24
C VAL A 153 -5.51 43.79 8.06
N HIS A 154 -5.87 43.35 6.84
CA HIS A 154 -5.20 43.80 5.61
C HIS A 154 -5.44 45.27 5.27
N PHE A 155 -6.44 45.88 5.90
CA PHE A 155 -6.71 47.30 5.77
C PHE A 155 -7.27 47.80 7.08
N ASN A 156 -6.50 48.63 7.76
CA ASN A 156 -6.97 49.36 8.92
C ASN A 156 -7.38 50.77 8.43
N PRO A 157 -8.68 51.11 8.33
CA PRO A 157 -9.13 52.40 7.82
C PRO A 157 -8.64 53.60 8.65
N SER A 158 -8.17 53.31 9.87
CA SER A 158 -7.60 54.25 10.83
C SER A 158 -6.09 54.43 10.68
N GLU A 159 -5.40 53.56 9.94
CA GLU A 159 -3.98 53.77 9.62
C GLU A 159 -3.87 54.87 8.57
N GLU A 160 -3.23 55.97 8.95
CA GLU A 160 -2.83 57.02 8.02
C GLU A 160 -2.03 56.41 6.85
N GLN A 161 -2.32 56.84 5.63
CA GLN A 161 -1.56 56.45 4.44
C GLN A 161 -0.07 56.63 4.75
N ARG A 162 0.71 55.55 4.70
CA ARG A 162 2.13 55.56 5.09
C ARG A 162 2.88 56.66 4.31
N VAL A 163 3.06 57.81 4.94
CA VAL A 163 3.75 58.97 4.34
C VAL A 163 5.22 58.63 4.13
N TYR A 164 5.77 57.78 4.98
CA TYR A 164 7.15 57.30 4.94
C TYR A 164 7.17 55.79 4.68
N GLY A 165 8.17 55.31 3.93
CA GLY A 165 8.26 53.90 3.52
C GLY A 165 8.45 52.91 4.68
N VAL A 166 8.55 51.61 4.35
CA VAL A 166 8.62 50.49 5.33
C VAL A 166 9.74 50.63 6.36
N SER A 167 10.82 51.35 6.03
CA SER A 167 11.95 51.59 6.93
C SER A 167 11.72 52.67 7.99
N HIS A 168 10.64 53.43 7.89
CA HIS A 168 10.38 54.54 8.81
C HIS A 168 9.45 54.09 9.94
N VAL A 169 10.05 53.82 11.11
CA VAL A 169 9.31 53.50 12.34
C VAL A 169 9.15 54.79 13.16
N PRO A 170 7.92 55.24 13.47
CA PRO A 170 7.72 56.41 14.30
C PRO A 170 8.17 56.10 15.74
N LEU A 171 9.24 56.76 16.18
CA LEU A 171 9.74 56.64 17.54
C LEU A 171 8.97 57.57 18.50
N PRO A 172 8.78 57.18 19.77
CA PRO A 172 8.11 58.01 20.75
C PRO A 172 8.86 59.32 21.01
N ALA A 173 8.11 60.35 21.39
CA ALA A 173 8.66 61.66 21.73
C ALA A 173 9.52 61.62 23.01
N SER A 174 9.19 60.74 23.95
CA SER A 174 9.95 60.54 25.20
C SER A 174 11.30 59.87 24.94
N GLU A 175 12.39 60.49 25.40
CA GLU A 175 13.76 60.03 25.13
C GLU A 175 14.06 58.64 25.67
N THR A 176 13.58 58.29 26.86
CA THR A 176 13.83 56.97 27.48
C THR A 176 13.22 55.83 26.66
N LYS A 177 11.91 55.92 26.36
CA LYS A 177 11.21 54.93 25.53
C LYS A 177 11.80 54.85 24.11
N ARG A 178 12.28 55.99 23.58
CA ARG A 178 12.95 56.03 22.28
C ARG A 178 14.25 55.23 22.31
N GLN A 179 15.06 55.40 23.35
CA GLN A 179 16.31 54.67 23.51
C GLN A 179 16.05 53.16 23.68
N GLU A 180 15.04 52.78 24.46
CA GLU A 180 14.62 51.38 24.63
C GLU A 180 14.23 50.74 23.29
N GLN A 181 13.39 51.40 22.49
CA GLN A 181 13.00 50.90 21.18
C GLN A 181 14.16 50.81 20.19
N ILE A 182 15.07 51.79 20.20
CA ILE A 182 16.28 51.73 19.36
C ILE A 182 17.15 50.55 19.78
N GLN A 183 17.31 50.31 21.08
CA GLN A 183 18.08 49.16 21.59
C GLN A 183 17.44 47.84 21.18
N GLU A 184 16.11 47.72 21.31
CA GLU A 184 15.36 46.55 20.87
C GLU A 184 15.57 46.27 19.36
N LEU A 185 15.47 47.30 18.51
CA LEU A 185 15.71 47.17 17.07
C LEU A 185 17.15 46.72 16.76
N LEU A 186 18.14 47.26 17.49
CA LEU A 186 19.54 46.84 17.35
C LEU A 186 19.74 45.38 17.77
N GLU A 187 19.07 44.93 18.83
CA GLU A 187 19.10 43.53 19.25
C GLU A 187 18.46 42.61 18.21
N LEU A 188 17.33 43.01 17.62
CA LEU A 188 16.68 42.26 16.54
C LEU A 188 17.57 42.17 15.29
N SER A 189 18.28 43.25 14.94
CA SER A 189 19.27 43.23 13.86
C SER A 189 20.39 42.22 14.16
N LYS A 190 20.97 42.27 15.36
CA LYS A 190 22.02 41.33 15.79
C LYS A 190 21.53 39.89 15.77
N LYS A 191 20.31 39.62 16.26
CA LYS A 191 19.69 38.28 16.19
C LYS A 191 19.57 37.81 14.74
N THR A 192 19.11 38.68 13.85
CA THR A 192 18.98 38.38 12.41
C THR A 192 20.32 38.10 11.76
N GLU A 193 21.36 38.87 12.08
CA GLU A 193 22.73 38.64 11.61
C GLU A 193 23.28 37.29 12.08
N VAL A 194 23.07 36.94 13.35
CA VAL A 194 23.45 35.63 13.89
C VAL A 194 22.70 34.50 13.17
N HIS A 195 21.39 34.64 12.94
CA HIS A 195 20.62 33.64 12.19
C HIS A 195 21.09 33.50 10.75
N ARG A 196 21.39 34.61 10.06
CA ARG A 196 21.95 34.61 8.71
C ARG A 196 23.33 33.93 8.68
N ALA A 197 24.20 34.23 9.66
CA ALA A 197 25.51 33.60 9.78
C ALA A 197 25.40 32.10 10.05
N ASN A 198 24.51 31.68 10.95
CA ASN A 198 24.27 30.26 11.24
C ASN A 198 23.71 29.51 10.01
N ARG A 199 22.77 30.13 9.28
CA ARG A 199 22.25 29.56 8.03
C ARG A 199 23.35 29.44 6.97
N LYS A 200 24.20 30.45 6.84
CA LYS A 200 25.35 30.42 5.91
C LYS A 200 26.30 29.26 6.25
N ARG A 201 26.69 29.13 7.53
CA ARG A 201 27.52 28.01 8.01
C ARG A 201 26.90 26.64 7.73
N LEU A 202 25.60 26.48 8.00
CA LEU A 202 24.89 25.23 7.73
C LEU A 202 24.88 24.86 6.23
N LEU A 203 24.70 25.86 5.36
CA LEU A 203 24.77 25.65 3.92
C LEU A 203 26.18 25.25 3.47
N GLU A 204 27.21 25.95 3.95
CA GLU A 204 28.61 25.62 3.68
C GLU A 204 28.96 24.18 4.12
N GLU A 205 28.49 23.73 5.28
CA GLU A 205 28.69 22.35 5.75
C GLU A 205 28.00 21.32 4.85
N ARG A 206 26.77 21.60 4.39
CA ARG A 206 26.04 20.73 3.46
C ARG A 206 26.76 20.63 2.12
N GLU A 207 27.28 21.74 1.62
CA GLU A 207 28.07 21.78 0.39
C GLU A 207 29.38 21.02 0.52
N LYS A 208 30.10 21.18 1.62
CA LYS A 208 31.32 20.40 1.92
C LYS A 208 31.06 18.89 1.92
N LYS A 209 30.02 18.45 2.65
CA LYS A 209 29.63 17.02 2.67
C LYS A 209 29.27 16.50 1.27
N LYS A 210 28.57 17.30 0.47
CA LYS A 210 28.23 16.98 -0.91
C LYS A 210 29.48 16.84 -1.79
N LEU A 211 30.43 17.77 -1.67
CA LEU A 211 31.72 17.73 -2.38
C LEU A 211 32.54 16.49 -1.99
N GLU A 212 32.64 16.19 -0.70
CA GLU A 212 33.32 14.98 -0.19
C GLU A 212 32.70 13.70 -0.77
N GLN A 213 31.37 13.62 -0.82
CA GLN A 213 30.66 12.48 -1.40
C GLN A 213 30.98 12.34 -2.90
N LEU A 214 30.99 13.46 -3.64
CA LEU A 214 31.35 13.46 -5.06
C LEU A 214 32.81 13.03 -5.26
N ASN A 215 33.75 13.56 -4.48
CA ASN A 215 35.15 13.17 -4.55
C ASN A 215 35.34 11.69 -4.23
N ARG A 216 34.58 11.13 -3.27
CA ARG A 216 34.60 9.70 -2.99
C ARG A 216 34.15 8.86 -4.18
N ILE A 217 33.10 9.28 -4.90
CA ILE A 217 32.64 8.61 -6.11
C ILE A 217 33.68 8.74 -7.23
N ARG A 218 34.26 9.93 -7.38
CA ARG A 218 35.25 10.28 -8.39
C ARG A 218 36.54 9.46 -8.25
N LYS A 219 37.02 9.27 -7.01
CA LYS A 219 38.11 8.35 -6.65
C LYS A 219 37.82 6.91 -7.07
N ARG A 220 36.61 6.40 -6.81
CA ARG A 220 36.21 5.05 -7.24
C ARG A 220 36.17 4.90 -8.77
N LYS A 221 36.00 6.00 -9.49
CA LYS A 221 35.97 6.05 -10.95
C LYS A 221 37.33 6.39 -11.58
N GLY A 222 38.39 6.58 -10.78
CA GLY A 222 39.73 6.88 -11.27
C GLY A 222 39.89 8.30 -11.83
N LEU A 223 39.02 9.23 -11.43
CA LEU A 223 39.07 10.64 -11.85
C LEU A 223 39.69 11.50 -10.74
N GLU A 224 40.35 12.60 -11.11
CA GLU A 224 40.96 13.57 -10.19
C GLU A 224 39.91 14.25 -9.30
N GLU A 225 40.26 14.62 -8.06
CA GLU A 225 39.32 15.26 -7.12
C GLU A 225 38.87 16.64 -7.60
N LEU A 226 37.62 17.01 -7.28
CA LEU A 226 37.16 18.38 -7.52
C LEU A 226 37.91 19.33 -6.59
N PRO A 227 38.34 20.51 -7.07
CA PRO A 227 38.93 21.53 -6.22
C PRO A 227 37.95 21.97 -5.14
N PRO A 228 38.43 22.39 -3.95
CA PRO A 228 37.59 23.01 -2.94
C PRO A 228 36.77 24.14 -3.57
N PHE A 229 35.49 24.22 -3.23
CA PHE A 229 34.66 25.34 -3.64
C PHE A 229 35.12 26.57 -2.84
N ASP A 230 36.03 27.35 -3.40
CA ASP A 230 36.43 28.63 -2.85
C ASP A 230 35.27 29.61 -3.06
N SER A 231 34.54 29.91 -1.98
CA SER A 231 33.47 30.91 -1.96
C SER A 231 33.96 32.35 -2.24
N ASN A 232 35.26 32.53 -2.44
CA ASN A 232 35.93 33.81 -2.76
C ASN A 232 36.29 33.94 -4.25
N VAL A 233 35.86 33.02 -5.12
CA VAL A 233 35.85 33.34 -6.54
C VAL A 233 34.69 34.32 -6.74
N ASP A 234 35.03 35.60 -6.82
CA ASP A 234 34.11 36.69 -7.08
C ASP A 234 33.10 36.27 -8.15
N ASN A 235 31.83 36.18 -7.78
CA ASN A 235 30.70 36.14 -8.72
C ASN A 235 30.53 37.52 -9.39
N GLU A 236 31.65 38.19 -9.68
CA GLU A 236 31.76 39.33 -10.59
C GLU A 236 32.11 38.83 -12.01
N ALA A 237 32.19 37.51 -12.21
CA ALA A 237 32.24 36.87 -13.51
C ALA A 237 30.90 37.04 -14.27
N LYS A 238 30.77 38.19 -14.94
CA LYS A 238 30.07 38.38 -16.23
C LYS A 238 28.83 37.49 -16.46
N PHE A 239 27.72 37.81 -15.82
CA PHE A 239 26.39 37.36 -16.27
C PHE A 239 25.97 37.94 -17.64
N LEU A 240 26.83 38.75 -18.28
CA LEU A 240 26.60 39.41 -19.57
C LEU A 240 27.22 38.67 -20.77
N ASP A 241 28.01 37.61 -20.55
CA ASP A 241 28.66 36.81 -21.62
C ASP A 241 28.08 35.39 -21.72
N ILE A 242 26.76 35.23 -21.56
CA ILE A 242 26.11 33.98 -21.98
C ILE A 242 26.03 34.06 -23.51
N PRO A 243 26.80 33.27 -24.29
CA PRO A 243 26.61 33.24 -25.73
C PRO A 243 25.16 32.83 -25.99
N LEU A 244 24.41 33.67 -26.70
CA LEU A 244 23.11 33.26 -27.23
C LEU A 244 23.33 31.96 -28.02
N PRO A 245 22.44 30.96 -27.90
CA PRO A 245 22.57 29.76 -28.72
C PRO A 245 22.58 30.21 -30.17
N ASP A 246 23.65 29.90 -30.91
CA ASP A 246 23.69 30.12 -32.35
C ASP A 246 22.40 29.58 -32.97
N GLU A 247 21.78 30.39 -33.83
CA GLU A 247 20.60 29.97 -34.58
C GLU A 247 20.93 28.62 -35.24
N ARG A 248 20.26 27.57 -34.77
CA ARG A 248 20.47 26.20 -35.26
C ARG A 248 20.42 26.24 -36.79
N PRO A 249 21.43 25.72 -37.50
CA PRO A 249 21.35 25.66 -38.96
C PRO A 249 20.12 24.84 -39.32
N ALA A 250 19.19 25.46 -40.05
CA ALA A 250 17.89 24.91 -40.42
C ALA A 250 17.99 23.62 -41.29
N GLU A 251 19.20 23.20 -41.66
CA GLU A 251 19.46 22.10 -42.57
C GLU A 251 19.67 20.74 -41.87
N LEU A 252 19.82 20.70 -40.54
CA LEU A 252 19.92 19.41 -39.80
C LEU A 252 18.58 18.91 -39.24
N CYS A 253 17.49 19.67 -39.41
CA CYS A 253 16.18 19.34 -38.82
C CYS A 253 15.20 18.62 -39.79
N ALA A 254 15.59 18.37 -41.05
CA ALA A 254 14.72 17.72 -42.04
C ALA A 254 14.94 16.19 -42.15
N GLU A 255 16.03 15.65 -41.60
CA GLU A 255 16.34 14.22 -41.67
C GLU A 255 16.43 13.60 -40.28
N GLN A 256 15.26 13.25 -39.74
CA GLN A 256 14.96 12.18 -38.79
C GLN A 256 13.73 12.58 -37.98
N SER A 257 12.55 12.45 -38.59
CA SER A 257 11.32 12.25 -37.81
C SER A 257 11.43 10.90 -37.12
N VAL A 258 12.22 10.81 -36.05
CA VAL A 258 12.25 9.64 -35.19
C VAL A 258 10.84 9.52 -34.62
N ALA A 259 10.10 8.50 -35.05
CA ALA A 259 8.78 8.21 -34.53
C ALA A 259 8.84 8.25 -33.00
N LYS A 260 8.13 9.20 -32.40
CA LYS A 260 8.08 9.36 -30.94
C LYS A 260 7.73 8.00 -30.35
N LYS A 261 8.70 7.38 -29.66
CA LYS A 261 8.49 6.09 -29.00
C LYS A 261 7.30 6.28 -28.06
N PHE A 262 6.25 5.49 -28.26
CA PHE A 262 5.05 5.54 -27.43
C PHE A 262 5.46 5.21 -25.99
N ILE A 263 5.50 6.22 -25.13
CA ILE A 263 5.78 6.04 -23.71
C ILE A 263 4.52 5.43 -23.12
N ALA A 264 4.61 4.21 -22.62
CA ALA A 264 3.49 3.56 -21.95
C ALA A 264 3.05 4.41 -20.75
N VAL A 265 1.77 4.76 -20.70
CA VAL A 265 1.17 5.52 -19.60
C VAL A 265 1.44 4.77 -18.29
N ARG A 266 2.07 5.45 -17.34
CA ARG A 266 2.44 4.87 -16.05
C ARG A 266 1.18 4.51 -15.25
N GLU A 267 1.27 3.53 -14.37
CA GLU A 267 0.08 2.94 -13.74
C GLU A 267 -0.75 3.94 -12.91
N TRP A 268 -0.10 4.94 -12.30
CA TRP A 268 -0.77 6.01 -11.56
C TRP A 268 -1.21 7.22 -12.41
N ASP A 269 -0.85 7.22 -13.70
CA ASP A 269 -1.39 8.13 -14.72
C ASP A 269 -2.58 7.51 -15.48
N ARG A 270 -2.87 6.21 -15.26
CA ARG A 270 -4.07 5.55 -15.81
C ARG A 270 -5.32 6.22 -15.22
N GLY A 271 -6.12 6.84 -16.10
CA GLY A 271 -7.37 7.52 -15.72
C GLY A 271 -7.27 9.05 -15.62
N LYS A 272 -6.07 9.63 -15.59
CA LYS A 272 -5.89 11.10 -15.59
C LYS A 272 -6.20 11.78 -16.93
N VAL A 273 -6.35 10.99 -18.00
CA VAL A 273 -6.72 11.46 -19.34
C VAL A 273 -8.09 12.18 -19.35
N LEU A 274 -8.98 11.90 -18.39
CA LEU A 274 -10.26 12.60 -18.28
C LEU A 274 -10.13 14.06 -17.83
N TYR A 275 -9.13 14.38 -17.00
CA TYR A 275 -8.85 15.75 -16.56
C TYR A 275 -8.38 16.62 -17.73
N ASP A 276 -7.54 16.04 -18.60
CA ASP A 276 -7.06 16.73 -19.80
C ASP A 276 -8.19 17.08 -20.76
N ARG A 277 -9.27 16.28 -20.82
CA ARG A 277 -10.44 16.59 -21.68
C ARG A 277 -11.14 17.88 -21.27
N TRP A 278 -11.24 18.18 -19.98
CA TRP A 278 -11.85 19.43 -19.50
C TRP A 278 -10.95 20.64 -19.81
N ILE A 279 -9.63 20.50 -19.64
CA ILE A 279 -8.67 21.56 -19.96
C ILE A 279 -8.67 21.86 -21.46
N THR A 280 -8.64 20.82 -22.30
CA THR A 280 -8.67 20.98 -23.76
C THR A 280 -9.99 21.60 -24.20
N LYS A 281 -11.13 21.12 -23.70
CA LYS A 281 -12.43 21.73 -23.96
C LYS A 281 -12.49 23.21 -23.56
N ARG A 282 -11.92 23.59 -22.41
CA ARG A 282 -11.81 25.01 -21.97
C ARG A 282 -10.83 25.85 -22.78
N ARG A 283 -9.88 25.24 -23.49
CA ARG A 283 -9.00 25.95 -24.42
C ARG A 283 -9.69 26.16 -25.76
N ASP A 284 -10.40 25.15 -26.25
CA ASP A 284 -11.15 25.20 -27.51
C ASP A 284 -12.38 26.13 -27.42
N GLU A 285 -12.99 26.27 -26.23
CA GLU A 285 -14.11 27.20 -25.97
C GLU A 285 -13.68 28.66 -25.76
N ARG A 286 -12.37 28.95 -25.60
CA ARG A 286 -11.89 30.33 -25.37
C ARG A 286 -11.71 31.03 -26.71
N ASP A 287 -12.16 32.28 -26.80
CA ASP A 287 -11.99 33.10 -28.01
C ASP A 287 -10.51 33.18 -28.41
N ASP A 288 -10.25 32.98 -29.71
CA ASP A 288 -8.90 32.97 -30.29
C ASP A 288 -8.15 34.30 -30.06
N GLU A 289 -8.88 35.39 -29.84
CA GLU A 289 -8.32 36.71 -29.49
C GLU A 289 -7.60 36.74 -28.14
N PHE A 290 -7.94 35.82 -27.23
CA PHE A 290 -7.33 35.67 -25.91
C PHE A 290 -6.39 34.45 -25.82
N ALA A 291 -6.22 33.72 -26.92
CA ALA A 291 -5.24 32.65 -27.01
C ALA A 291 -3.83 33.24 -27.13
N PRO A 292 -2.81 32.66 -26.46
CA PRO A 292 -1.43 33.08 -26.69
C PRO A 292 -1.07 32.89 -28.17
N PRO A 293 -0.33 33.83 -28.79
CA PRO A 293 0.09 33.73 -30.18
C PRO A 293 0.68 32.35 -30.51
N SER A 294 0.31 31.82 -31.67
CA SER A 294 0.77 30.49 -32.13
C SER A 294 2.29 30.40 -32.27
N SER A 295 3.00 31.53 -32.34
CA SER A 295 4.46 31.64 -32.35
C SER A 295 5.14 31.14 -31.07
N TYR A 296 4.44 31.08 -29.93
CA TYR A 296 5.00 30.60 -28.66
C TYR A 296 5.17 29.08 -28.57
N PHE A 297 4.51 28.32 -29.43
CA PHE A 297 4.51 26.85 -29.39
C PHE A 297 5.43 26.21 -30.45
N ARG A 298 6.43 26.95 -30.93
CA ARG A 298 7.41 26.49 -31.92
C ARG A 298 8.45 25.55 -31.33
#